data_AF-A0A2H0WE12-F1
#
_entry.id   AF-A0A2H0WE12-F1
#
_cell.length_a   1.000
_cell.length_b   1.000
_cell.length_c   1.000
_cell.angle_alpha   90.00
_cell.angle_beta   90.00
_cell.angle_gamma   90.00
#
_symmetry.space_group_name_H-M   'P 1'
#
loop_
_entity.id
_entity.type
_entity.pdbx_description
1 polymer ?
#
loop_
_entity_poly.entity_id
_entity_poly.type
_entity_poly.pdbx_seq_one_letter_code
_entity_poly.pdbx_strand_id
1 'polypeptide(L)'
;MIQTLLLSLALSLGVAPAAFAARDQNPDCPNFVGASPTWQVQQYGDNQDHYCSVLLRVRNAGERTRSLLWSNWGQWTALAEKEGTSDLGKRTYFLLPVEKSVHLRQLESNQDFVIEFGSSLAWTAAQNQKAILSPPDCEVHLGPETSAYENQGGLELKTCRNKIVVDMGYRIGASPESDPDRISLIRDPSGKSCQLPNGKLLTTRSDGEVYPTYPDAASLKKFLLSQTACRHLNLDFL
;
A
#
# COMPACT_ATOMS: atom_id res chain seq x y z
N MET A 1 -7.85 -79.89 -5.56
CA MET A 1 -7.46 -78.55 -6.05
C MET A 1 -8.70 -77.85 -6.57
N ILE A 2 -9.34 -77.03 -5.74
CA ILE A 2 -10.42 -76.13 -6.15
C ILE A 2 -10.07 -74.79 -5.52
N GLN A 3 -9.67 -73.84 -6.35
CA GLN A 3 -9.23 -72.51 -5.92
C GLN A 3 -10.33 -71.52 -6.30
N THR A 4 -11.06 -71.08 -5.29
CA THR A 4 -12.18 -70.13 -5.40
C THR A 4 -11.62 -68.73 -5.63
N LEU A 5 -11.89 -68.14 -6.80
CA LEU A 5 -11.53 -66.76 -7.13
C LEU A 5 -12.64 -65.82 -6.60
N LEU A 6 -12.33 -65.03 -5.57
CA LEU A 6 -13.19 -63.95 -5.07
C LEU A 6 -12.85 -62.66 -5.82
N LEU A 7 -13.75 -62.25 -6.71
CA LEU A 7 -13.70 -60.97 -7.41
C LEU A 7 -14.09 -59.85 -6.43
N SER A 8 -13.14 -58.99 -6.07
CA SER A 8 -13.39 -57.80 -5.24
C SER A 8 -13.60 -56.59 -6.16
N LEU A 9 -14.84 -56.12 -6.28
CA LEU A 9 -15.20 -54.91 -7.01
C LEU A 9 -14.88 -53.69 -6.14
N ALA A 10 -13.78 -52.98 -6.43
CA ALA A 10 -13.46 -51.72 -5.75
C ALA A 10 -14.18 -50.56 -6.45
N LEU A 11 -15.26 -50.05 -5.85
CA LEU A 11 -15.90 -48.80 -6.23
C LEU A 11 -15.00 -47.64 -5.77
N SER A 12 -14.22 -47.05 -6.69
CA SER A 12 -13.52 -45.80 -6.44
C SER A 12 -14.50 -44.63 -6.59
N LEU A 13 -14.99 -44.10 -5.47
CA LEU A 13 -15.68 -42.82 -5.42
C LEU A 13 -14.68 -41.70 -5.75
N GLY A 14 -14.72 -41.23 -7.00
CA GLY A 14 -14.01 -40.03 -7.41
C GLY A 14 -14.62 -38.80 -6.74
N VAL A 15 -13.92 -38.25 -5.74
CA VAL A 15 -14.24 -36.93 -5.20
C VAL A 15 -13.76 -35.92 -6.25
N ALA A 16 -14.68 -35.35 -7.02
CA ALA A 16 -14.36 -34.24 -7.90
C ALA A 16 -13.89 -33.06 -7.05
N PRO A 17 -12.74 -32.43 -7.36
CA PRO A 17 -12.33 -31.22 -6.67
C PRO A 17 -13.40 -30.15 -6.92
N ALA A 18 -13.93 -29.59 -5.83
CA ALA A 18 -14.79 -28.42 -5.89
C ALA A 18 -14.02 -27.32 -6.62
N ALA A 19 -14.49 -26.95 -7.81
CA ALA A 19 -14.02 -25.76 -8.48
C ALA A 19 -14.38 -24.58 -7.58
N PHE A 20 -13.37 -23.99 -6.93
CA PHE A 20 -13.51 -22.66 -6.34
C PHE A 20 -13.92 -21.74 -7.49
N ALA A 21 -15.20 -21.35 -7.50
CA ALA A 21 -15.68 -20.33 -8.42
C ALA A 21 -14.76 -19.12 -8.26
N ALA A 22 -14.11 -18.71 -9.35
CA ALA A 22 -13.30 -17.51 -9.39
C ALA A 22 -14.18 -16.35 -8.93
N ARG A 23 -13.92 -15.87 -7.72
CA ARG A 23 -14.53 -14.65 -7.18
C ARG A 23 -14.36 -13.56 -8.24
N ASP A 24 -15.43 -12.83 -8.56
CA ASP A 24 -15.42 -11.78 -9.58
C ASP A 24 -14.19 -10.88 -9.35
N GLN A 25 -13.29 -10.83 -10.32
CA GLN A 25 -12.04 -10.06 -10.24
C GLN A 25 -12.25 -8.64 -10.77
N ASN A 26 -11.49 -7.68 -10.22
CA ASN A 26 -11.62 -6.28 -10.61
C ASN A 26 -10.94 -6.08 -11.96
N PRO A 27 -11.69 -5.78 -13.03
CA PRO A 27 -11.09 -5.63 -14.35
C PRO A 27 -10.05 -4.50 -14.37
N ASP A 28 -10.22 -3.49 -13.50
CA ASP A 28 -9.29 -2.35 -13.37
C ASP A 28 -8.10 -2.65 -12.45
N CYS A 29 -8.15 -3.77 -11.71
CA CYS A 29 -7.10 -4.22 -10.79
C CYS A 29 -7.01 -5.75 -10.76
N PRO A 30 -6.50 -6.38 -11.83
CA PRO A 30 -6.36 -7.82 -11.89
C PRO A 30 -5.40 -8.31 -10.80
N ASN A 31 -5.69 -9.47 -10.24
CA ASN A 31 -4.78 -10.09 -9.28
C ASN A 31 -3.48 -10.49 -9.99
N PHE A 32 -2.34 -10.12 -9.41
CA PHE A 32 -1.02 -10.44 -9.94
C PHE A 32 -0.11 -10.88 -8.80
N VAL A 33 0.76 -11.86 -9.07
CA VAL A 33 1.85 -12.23 -8.17
C VAL A 33 3.10 -12.43 -9.01
N GLY A 34 4.14 -11.67 -8.68
CA GLY A 34 5.48 -11.82 -9.24
C GLY A 34 6.49 -12.00 -8.12
N ALA A 35 7.53 -12.78 -8.37
CA ALA A 35 8.61 -12.95 -7.41
C ALA A 35 9.95 -13.10 -8.11
N SER A 36 11.00 -12.63 -7.43
CA SER A 36 12.40 -12.88 -7.76
C SER A 36 13.16 -13.29 -6.49
N PRO A 37 14.45 -13.62 -6.58
CA PRO A 37 15.27 -13.87 -5.40
C PRO A 37 15.36 -12.68 -4.44
N THR A 38 15.15 -11.44 -4.92
CA THR A 38 15.36 -10.20 -4.14
C THR A 38 14.08 -9.43 -3.84
N TRP A 39 12.96 -9.77 -4.46
CA TRP A 39 11.69 -9.09 -4.22
C TRP A 39 10.47 -9.99 -4.48
N GLN A 40 9.33 -9.61 -3.94
CA GLN A 40 8.02 -10.17 -4.25
C GLN A 40 7.05 -9.02 -4.46
N VAL A 41 6.27 -9.05 -5.54
CA VAL A 41 5.20 -8.08 -5.79
C VAL A 41 3.87 -8.81 -5.91
N GLN A 42 2.83 -8.22 -5.33
CA GLN A 42 1.48 -8.74 -5.37
C GLN A 42 0.52 -7.58 -5.63
N GLN A 43 -0.32 -7.71 -6.66
CA GLN A 43 -1.48 -6.85 -6.86
C GLN A 43 -2.74 -7.63 -6.44
N TYR A 44 -3.61 -6.99 -5.68
CA TYR A 44 -4.87 -7.56 -5.24
C TYR A 44 -5.99 -6.55 -5.46
N GLY A 45 -7.07 -7.02 -6.09
CA GLY A 45 -8.29 -6.26 -6.27
C GLY A 45 -9.51 -6.96 -5.65
N ASP A 46 -10.44 -6.17 -5.11
CA ASP A 46 -11.76 -6.63 -4.67
C ASP A 46 -12.87 -5.91 -5.45
N ASN A 47 -13.80 -6.68 -6.01
CA ASN A 47 -14.94 -6.19 -6.78
C ASN A 47 -16.02 -5.53 -5.97
N GLN A 48 -16.20 -5.95 -4.73
CA GLN A 48 -17.30 -5.40 -3.92
C GLN A 48 -17.06 -3.93 -3.61
N ASP A 49 -15.78 -3.54 -3.50
CA ASP A 49 -15.37 -2.24 -2.99
C ASP A 49 -14.55 -1.41 -3.97
N HIS A 50 -14.36 -1.93 -5.19
CA HIS A 50 -13.40 -1.41 -6.17
C HIS A 50 -12.03 -1.15 -5.53
N TYR A 51 -11.67 -1.92 -4.50
CA TYR A 51 -10.40 -1.77 -3.79
C TYR A 51 -9.29 -2.34 -4.67
N CYS A 52 -8.16 -1.65 -4.72
CA CYS A 52 -6.98 -2.12 -5.41
C CYS A 52 -5.75 -1.77 -4.59
N SER A 53 -4.88 -2.75 -4.37
CA SER A 53 -3.59 -2.50 -3.74
C SER A 53 -2.46 -3.28 -4.39
N VAL A 54 -1.27 -2.71 -4.27
CA VAL A 54 -0.02 -3.34 -4.67
C VAL A 54 0.87 -3.43 -3.44
N LEU A 55 1.35 -4.63 -3.14
CA LEU A 55 2.30 -4.92 -2.08
C LEU A 55 3.63 -5.31 -2.72
N LEU A 56 4.70 -4.59 -2.38
CA LEU A 56 6.07 -4.91 -2.76
C LEU A 56 6.85 -5.28 -1.50
N ARG A 57 7.39 -6.49 -1.45
CA ARG A 57 8.36 -6.91 -0.43
C ARG A 57 9.75 -6.90 -1.05
N VAL A 58 10.68 -6.19 -0.45
CA VAL A 58 12.09 -6.24 -0.84
C VAL A 58 12.85 -7.05 0.20
N ARG A 59 13.50 -8.13 -0.25
CA ARG A 59 14.38 -8.95 0.57
C ARG A 59 15.74 -8.24 0.65
N ASN A 60 15.94 -7.48 1.71
CA ASN A 60 17.24 -6.91 2.01
C ASN A 60 18.20 -8.00 2.48
N ALA A 61 19.51 -7.75 2.38
CA ALA A 61 20.51 -8.63 2.99
C ALA A 61 20.44 -8.47 4.52
N GLY A 62 19.71 -9.37 5.20
CA GLY A 62 19.51 -9.38 6.66
C GLY A 62 18.14 -9.96 7.07
N GLU A 63 17.88 -10.09 8.37
CA GLU A 63 16.63 -10.63 8.97
C GLU A 63 15.43 -9.66 8.94
N ARG A 64 15.47 -8.59 8.14
CA ARG A 64 14.42 -7.55 8.16
C ARG A 64 13.91 -7.27 6.76
N THR A 65 12.60 -7.41 6.59
CA THR A 65 11.91 -7.16 5.32
C THR A 65 11.24 -5.80 5.38
N ARG A 66 11.45 -4.99 4.35
CA ARG A 66 10.62 -3.80 4.08
C ARG A 66 9.53 -4.22 3.11
N SER A 67 8.28 -4.08 3.54
CA SER A 67 7.15 -4.21 2.64
C SER A 67 6.54 -2.83 2.42
N LEU A 68 6.31 -2.45 1.17
CA LEU A 68 5.61 -1.23 0.80
C LEU A 68 4.25 -1.60 0.21
N LEU A 69 3.21 -0.91 0.64
CA LEU A 69 1.84 -1.09 0.19
C LEU A 69 1.36 0.22 -0.43
N TRP A 70 0.74 0.14 -1.60
CA TRP A 70 0.00 1.23 -2.24
C TRP A 70 -1.45 0.83 -2.37
N SER A 71 -2.39 1.75 -2.16
CA SER A 71 -3.81 1.54 -2.43
C SER A 71 -4.39 2.60 -3.36
N ASN A 72 -5.50 2.28 -4.02
CA ASN A 72 -6.23 3.23 -4.87
C ASN A 72 -6.93 4.36 -4.13
N TRP A 73 -6.81 4.41 -2.79
CA TRP A 73 -7.31 5.50 -1.95
C TRP A 73 -6.27 6.56 -1.62
N GLY A 74 -5.15 6.58 -2.33
CA GLY A 74 -4.09 7.53 -2.03
C GLY A 74 -3.16 7.04 -0.91
N GLN A 75 -3.30 5.81 -0.42
CA GLN A 75 -2.49 5.30 0.68
C GLN A 75 -1.14 4.78 0.21
N TRP A 76 -0.09 5.14 0.92
CA TRP A 76 1.22 4.53 0.82
C TRP A 76 1.73 4.17 2.21
N THR A 77 1.93 2.88 2.46
CA THR A 77 2.32 2.35 3.77
C THR A 77 3.65 1.62 3.69
N ALA A 78 4.52 1.93 4.63
CA ALA A 78 5.74 1.19 4.90
C ALA A 78 5.52 0.25 6.08
N LEU A 79 5.82 -1.02 5.87
CA LEU A 79 5.78 -2.08 6.86
C LEU A 79 7.22 -2.45 7.24
N ALA A 80 7.51 -2.38 8.53
CA ALA A 80 8.77 -2.80 9.11
C ALA A 80 8.54 -4.07 9.93
N GLU A 81 9.02 -5.19 9.40
CA GLU A 81 8.91 -6.50 10.03
C GLU A 81 10.31 -6.96 10.46
N LYS A 82 10.42 -7.46 11.71
CA LYS A 82 11.57 -8.25 12.13
C LYS A 82 11.22 -9.73 12.00
N GLU A 83 12.05 -10.46 11.25
CA GLU A 83 11.87 -11.91 11.04
C GLU A 83 11.77 -12.64 12.40
N GLY A 84 10.84 -13.59 12.48
CA GLY A 84 10.59 -14.37 13.70
C GLY A 84 9.85 -13.64 14.82
N THR A 85 9.36 -12.41 14.61
CA THR A 85 8.55 -11.67 15.60
C THR A 85 7.16 -11.32 15.05
N SER A 86 6.20 -11.11 15.94
CA SER A 86 4.89 -10.53 15.62
C SER A 86 4.90 -9.00 15.56
N ASP A 87 6.05 -8.37 15.80
CA ASP A 87 6.17 -6.93 15.89
C ASP A 87 6.18 -6.31 14.49
N LEU A 88 4.99 -5.91 14.04
CA LEU A 88 4.80 -5.18 12.80
C LEU A 88 4.73 -3.68 13.08
N GLY A 89 5.74 -2.97 12.60
CA GLY A 89 5.75 -1.51 12.50
C GLY A 89 5.07 -1.01 11.24
N LYS A 90 4.24 0.03 11.34
CA LYS A 90 3.58 0.65 10.19
C LYS A 90 3.77 2.17 10.20
N ARG A 91 4.22 2.72 9.07
CA ARG A 91 4.11 4.16 8.76
C ARG A 91 3.21 4.35 7.56
N THR A 92 2.23 5.24 7.66
CA THR A 92 1.24 5.44 6.59
C THR A 92 1.24 6.89 6.15
N TYR A 93 1.15 7.09 4.84
CA TYR A 93 0.93 8.37 4.19
C TYR A 93 -0.34 8.30 3.34
N PHE A 94 -1.05 9.42 3.24
CA PHE A 94 -2.00 9.64 2.16
C PHE A 94 -1.48 10.75 1.22
N LEU A 95 -1.55 10.48 -0.07
CA LEU A 95 -1.21 11.40 -1.14
C LEU A 95 -2.50 11.90 -1.78
N LEU A 96 -2.82 13.18 -1.58
CA LEU A 96 -4.08 13.78 -2.01
C LEU A 96 -3.84 14.89 -3.04
N PRO A 97 -4.74 15.13 -4.01
CA PRO A 97 -5.98 14.39 -4.24
C PRO A 97 -5.71 12.97 -4.76
N VAL A 98 -6.68 12.08 -4.49
CA VAL A 98 -6.69 10.69 -4.94
C VAL A 98 -7.03 10.67 -6.43
N GLU A 99 -6.07 10.22 -7.23
CA GLU A 99 -6.30 9.85 -8.61
C GLU A 99 -6.48 8.33 -8.61
N LYS A 100 -7.70 7.87 -8.92
CA LYS A 100 -8.14 6.49 -8.72
C LYS A 100 -7.46 5.52 -9.68
N SER A 101 -6.20 5.18 -9.42
CA SER A 101 -5.51 4.09 -10.09
C SER A 101 -4.25 3.71 -9.33
N VAL A 102 -4.12 2.43 -8.99
CA VAL A 102 -2.82 1.81 -8.76
C VAL A 102 -2.65 0.77 -9.85
N HIS A 103 -1.61 0.92 -10.66
CA HIS A 103 -1.30 0.00 -11.74
C HIS A 103 0.09 -0.57 -11.53
N LEU A 104 0.17 -1.89 -11.57
CA LEU A 104 1.43 -2.59 -11.68
C LEU A 104 1.73 -2.86 -13.16
N ARG A 105 2.87 -2.37 -13.63
CA ARG A 105 3.38 -2.64 -14.98
C ARG A 105 4.77 -3.25 -14.90
N GLN A 106 4.98 -4.35 -15.60
CA GLN A 106 6.31 -4.95 -15.75
C GLN A 106 7.03 -4.32 -16.95
N LEU A 107 8.30 -3.96 -16.78
CA LEU A 107 9.15 -3.48 -17.87
C LEU A 107 9.81 -4.67 -18.58
N GLU A 108 9.60 -4.77 -19.89
CA GLU A 108 10.10 -5.89 -20.71
C GLU A 108 11.63 -5.96 -20.76
N SER A 109 12.32 -4.81 -20.69
CA SER A 109 13.77 -4.75 -20.89
C SER A 109 14.58 -5.37 -19.76
N ASN A 110 14.12 -5.25 -18.50
CA ASN A 110 14.91 -5.56 -17.31
C ASN A 110 14.15 -6.32 -16.20
N GLN A 111 12.91 -6.78 -16.45
CA GLN A 111 12.04 -7.37 -15.41
C GLN A 111 11.79 -6.46 -14.19
N ASP A 112 12.01 -5.16 -14.33
CA ASP A 112 11.69 -4.17 -13.30
C ASP A 112 10.16 -3.99 -13.25
N PHE A 113 9.64 -3.63 -12.06
CA PHE A 113 8.23 -3.31 -11.90
C PHE A 113 8.06 -1.83 -11.65
N VAL A 114 7.12 -1.23 -12.37
CA VAL A 114 6.66 0.13 -12.14
C VAL A 114 5.30 0.05 -11.48
N ILE A 115 5.20 0.66 -10.31
CA ILE A 115 3.96 0.83 -9.55
C ILE A 115 3.54 2.26 -9.79
N GLU A 116 2.58 2.44 -10.69
CA GLU A 116 2.01 3.73 -11.05
C GLU A 116 0.84 4.01 -10.12
N PHE A 117 0.93 5.15 -9.44
CA PHE A 117 -0.03 5.59 -8.47
C PHE A 117 -0.59 6.95 -8.92
N GLY A 118 -1.87 6.98 -9.26
CA GLY A 118 -2.46 8.09 -9.98
C GLY A 118 -1.79 8.32 -11.35
N SER A 119 -1.98 9.52 -11.89
CA SER A 119 -1.52 9.93 -13.22
C SER A 119 -0.04 10.28 -13.33
N SER A 120 0.71 10.34 -12.22
CA SER A 120 2.08 10.90 -12.26
C SER A 120 3.10 10.35 -11.26
N LEU A 121 2.74 9.43 -10.34
CA LEU A 121 3.70 8.92 -9.35
C LEU A 121 4.06 7.48 -9.65
N ALA A 122 5.23 7.29 -10.26
CA ALA A 122 5.77 5.97 -10.58
C ALA A 122 6.87 5.58 -9.60
N TRP A 123 6.65 4.49 -8.87
CA TRP A 123 7.67 3.85 -8.05
C TRP A 123 8.29 2.70 -8.83
N THR A 124 9.61 2.56 -8.83
CA THR A 124 10.27 1.47 -9.56
C THR A 124 10.95 0.51 -8.60
N ALA A 125 10.57 -0.77 -8.68
CA ALA A 125 11.27 -1.87 -8.05
C ALA A 125 12.32 -2.39 -9.05
N ALA A 126 13.57 -1.95 -8.89
CA ALA A 126 14.65 -2.32 -9.79
C ALA A 126 15.29 -3.65 -9.36
N GLN A 127 15.29 -4.66 -10.24
CA GLN A 127 15.78 -6.01 -9.95
C GLN A 127 17.24 -6.01 -9.49
N ASN A 128 18.06 -5.14 -10.11
CA ASN A 128 19.51 -5.10 -9.92
C ASN A 128 19.97 -4.26 -8.72
N GLN A 129 19.10 -3.41 -8.16
CA GLN A 129 19.52 -2.44 -7.14
C GLN A 129 19.09 -2.83 -5.72
N LYS A 130 18.29 -3.89 -5.53
CA LYS A 130 17.64 -4.24 -4.24
C LYS A 130 17.01 -3.00 -3.58
N ALA A 131 16.55 -2.07 -4.39
CA ALA A 131 16.14 -0.74 -3.96
C ALA A 131 14.84 -0.36 -4.65
N ILE A 132 14.13 0.54 -3.99
CA ILE A 132 12.91 1.13 -4.51
C ILE A 132 13.28 2.54 -4.91
N LEU A 133 13.11 2.85 -6.19
CA LEU A 133 13.29 4.19 -6.71
C LEU A 133 11.99 4.97 -6.49
N SER A 134 12.08 6.05 -5.72
CA SER A 134 10.97 6.96 -5.49
C SER A 134 10.66 7.79 -6.74
N PRO A 135 9.42 8.27 -6.90
CA PRO A 135 9.09 9.21 -7.96
C PRO A 135 10.02 10.43 -7.89
N PRO A 136 10.56 10.92 -9.03
CA PRO A 136 11.47 12.07 -9.05
C PRO A 136 10.82 13.36 -8.53
N ASP A 137 9.49 13.40 -8.56
CA ASP A 137 8.68 14.52 -8.11
C ASP A 137 8.35 14.47 -6.60
N CYS A 138 8.90 13.51 -5.86
CA CYS A 138 8.71 13.38 -4.41
C CYS A 138 10.05 13.41 -3.65
N GLU A 139 10.08 14.12 -2.53
CA GLU A 139 11.19 14.06 -1.58
C GLU A 139 10.97 12.88 -0.62
N VAL A 140 11.56 11.75 -0.97
CA VAL A 140 11.49 10.50 -0.20
C VAL A 140 12.87 10.12 0.30
N HIS A 141 12.97 9.88 1.60
CA HIS A 141 14.15 9.27 2.20
C HIS A 141 13.83 7.82 2.57
N LEU A 142 14.59 6.89 1.97
CA LEU A 142 14.58 5.48 2.32
C LEU A 142 15.91 5.14 2.99
N GLY A 143 15.86 4.89 4.29
CA GLY A 143 17.00 4.39 5.04
C GLY A 143 17.43 3.01 4.53
N PRO A 144 18.74 2.68 4.56
CA PRO A 144 19.24 1.39 4.11
C PRO A 144 18.77 0.23 5.01
N GLU A 145 18.53 0.52 6.29
CA GLU A 145 18.04 -0.44 7.27
C GLU A 145 16.60 -0.11 7.67
N THR A 146 15.82 -1.14 8.01
CA THR A 146 14.52 -1.00 8.67
C THR A 146 14.64 -1.40 10.11
N SER A 147 14.11 -0.60 11.02
CA SER A 147 14.00 -0.93 12.45
C SER A 147 12.64 -0.45 12.93
N ALA A 148 11.86 -1.36 13.50
CA ALA A 148 10.57 -0.99 14.05
C ALA A 148 10.72 0.01 15.21
N TYR A 149 11.82 -0.04 15.94
CA TYR A 149 12.01 0.75 17.15
C TYR A 149 12.97 1.93 16.95
N GLU A 150 14.04 1.75 16.16
CA GLU A 150 15.13 2.75 16.10
C GLU A 150 14.90 3.81 15.02
N ASN A 151 14.29 3.44 13.89
CA ASN A 151 14.14 4.35 12.76
C ASN A 151 12.72 4.38 12.16
N GLN A 152 11.74 3.83 12.88
CA GLN A 152 10.33 3.89 12.51
C GLN A 152 10.06 3.38 11.08
N GLY A 153 10.76 2.30 10.71
CA GLY A 153 10.71 1.71 9.37
C GLY A 153 11.64 2.37 8.33
N GLY A 154 12.42 3.36 8.73
CA GLY A 154 13.48 3.97 7.92
C GLY A 154 12.92 4.59 6.65
N LEU A 155 11.77 5.26 6.75
CA LEU A 155 11.10 5.86 5.60
C LEU A 155 10.47 7.20 6.00
N GLU A 156 10.78 8.22 5.22
CA GLU A 156 10.22 9.56 5.34
C GLU A 156 9.80 10.05 3.96
N LEU A 157 8.56 10.52 3.83
CA LEU A 157 8.11 11.28 2.67
C LEU A 157 7.73 12.68 3.14
N LYS A 158 8.43 13.68 2.60
CA LYS A 158 8.24 15.07 3.01
C LYS A 158 7.28 15.80 2.10
N THR A 159 7.54 15.80 0.81
CA THR A 159 6.77 16.55 -0.19
C THR A 159 6.61 15.72 -1.47
N CYS A 160 5.57 16.01 -2.23
CA CYS A 160 5.37 15.50 -3.58
C CYS A 160 4.78 16.62 -4.44
N ARG A 161 5.28 16.80 -5.66
CA ARG A 161 4.75 17.79 -6.60
C ARG A 161 3.26 17.51 -6.84
N ASN A 162 2.46 18.58 -6.86
CA ASN A 162 1.03 18.54 -7.12
C ASN A 162 0.23 17.64 -6.15
N LYS A 163 0.79 17.30 -4.98
CA LYS A 163 0.10 16.52 -3.95
C LYS A 163 0.24 17.18 -2.58
N ILE A 164 -0.82 17.06 -1.78
CA ILE A 164 -0.76 17.16 -0.34
C ILE A 164 -0.28 15.82 0.21
N VAL A 165 0.73 15.85 1.07
CA VAL A 165 1.20 14.68 1.82
C VAL A 165 0.57 14.72 3.21
N VAL A 166 -0.17 13.68 3.58
CA VAL A 166 -0.69 13.49 4.94
C VAL A 166 0.08 12.36 5.60
N ASP A 167 1.00 12.70 6.50
CA ASP A 167 1.77 11.75 7.30
C ASP A 167 0.98 11.36 8.55
N MET A 168 0.53 10.11 8.59
CA MET A 168 -0.22 9.55 9.72
C MET A 168 0.70 9.20 10.90
N GLY A 169 2.02 9.27 10.68
CA GLY A 169 3.05 8.86 11.62
C GLY A 169 3.25 7.36 11.64
N TYR A 170 4.00 6.90 12.65
CA TYR A 170 4.42 5.52 12.81
C TYR A 170 3.78 4.84 14.05
N ARG A 171 3.44 3.55 13.96
CA ARG A 171 2.90 2.77 15.08
C ARG A 171 3.31 1.30 14.98
N ILE A 172 3.58 0.68 16.13
CA ILE A 172 3.82 -0.76 16.26
C ILE A 172 2.54 -1.45 16.70
N GLY A 173 2.23 -2.60 16.10
CA GLY A 173 1.11 -3.46 16.48
C GLY A 173 -0.28 -2.98 16.03
N ALA A 174 -0.38 -1.81 15.41
CA ALA A 174 -1.62 -1.28 14.86
C ALA A 174 -1.34 -0.26 13.75
N SER A 175 -2.35 -0.01 12.92
CA SER A 175 -2.31 1.04 11.91
C SER A 175 -2.36 2.43 12.56
N PRO A 176 -1.46 3.37 12.21
CA PRO A 176 -1.52 4.73 12.73
C PRO A 176 -2.79 5.47 12.28
N GLU A 177 -3.30 5.17 11.08
CA GLU A 177 -4.48 5.79 10.50
C GLU A 177 -5.81 5.38 11.15
N SER A 178 -5.84 4.26 11.89
CA SER A 178 -7.08 3.75 12.50
C SER A 178 -7.46 4.43 13.82
N ASP A 179 -6.58 5.28 14.37
CA ASP A 179 -6.84 6.04 15.59
C ASP A 179 -7.36 7.44 15.23
N PRO A 180 -8.65 7.77 15.48
CA PRO A 180 -9.23 9.04 15.07
C PRO A 180 -8.70 10.25 15.85
N ASP A 181 -8.22 10.04 17.07
CA ASP A 181 -7.73 11.12 17.95
C ASP A 181 -6.27 11.45 17.69
N ARG A 182 -5.54 10.54 17.03
CA ARG A 182 -4.15 10.76 16.65
C ARG A 182 -4.02 11.95 15.69
N ILE A 183 -2.95 12.70 15.86
CA ILE A 183 -2.63 13.85 15.03
C ILE A 183 -1.82 13.41 13.80
N SER A 184 -2.29 13.80 12.62
CA SER A 184 -1.57 13.71 11.36
C SER A 184 -0.87 15.02 11.02
N LEU A 185 0.21 14.93 10.25
CA LEU A 185 0.95 16.07 9.73
C LEU A 185 0.68 16.22 8.23
N ILE A 186 0.05 17.31 7.86
CA ILE A 186 -0.31 17.63 6.48
C ILE A 186 0.75 18.59 5.93
N ARG A 187 1.30 18.30 4.75
CA ARG A 187 2.33 19.12 4.10
C ARG A 187 1.94 19.42 2.65
N ASP A 188 2.13 20.66 2.24
CA ASP A 188 2.00 21.06 0.83
C ASP A 188 3.31 20.83 0.05
N PRO A 189 3.32 20.98 -1.28
CA PRO A 189 4.52 20.81 -2.10
C PRO A 189 5.65 21.80 -1.78
N SER A 190 5.35 22.92 -1.11
CA SER A 190 6.36 23.89 -0.64
C SER A 190 6.90 23.55 0.76
N GLY A 191 6.43 22.47 1.37
CA GLY A 191 6.84 22.01 2.69
C GLY A 191 6.15 22.73 3.86
N LYS A 192 5.23 23.67 3.61
CA LYS A 192 4.44 24.23 4.72
C LYS A 192 3.50 23.17 5.25
N SER A 193 3.25 23.22 6.55
CA SER A 193 2.54 22.15 7.22
C SER A 193 1.52 22.61 8.24
N CYS A 194 0.45 21.83 8.40
CA CYS A 194 -0.48 21.94 9.52
C CYS A 194 -0.72 20.56 10.16
N GLN A 195 -1.35 20.55 11.33
CA GLN A 195 -1.67 19.34 12.06
C GLN A 195 -3.17 19.26 12.31
N LEU A 196 -3.76 18.08 12.06
CA LEU A 196 -5.17 17.81 12.31
C LEU A 196 -5.35 16.39 12.86
N PRO A 197 -6.38 16.16 13.71
CA PRO A 197 -6.79 14.81 14.10
C PRO A 197 -7.19 13.98 12.88
N ASN A 198 -6.84 12.70 12.89
CA ASN A 198 -7.17 11.74 11.83
C ASN A 198 -8.67 11.69 11.56
N GLY A 199 -9.51 11.75 12.60
CA GLY A 199 -10.97 11.73 12.48
C GLY A 199 -11.57 12.92 11.73
N LYS A 200 -10.80 13.98 11.46
CA LYS A 200 -11.23 15.07 10.57
C LYS A 200 -10.89 14.83 9.10
N LEU A 201 -9.95 13.93 8.82
CA LEU A 201 -9.38 13.71 7.48
C LEU A 201 -9.81 12.38 6.87
N LEU A 202 -10.09 11.40 7.72
CA LEU A 202 -10.32 10.02 7.35
C LEU A 202 -11.69 9.55 7.79
N THR A 203 -12.26 8.64 7.01
CA THR A 203 -13.48 7.94 7.32
C THR A 203 -13.19 6.44 7.37
N THR A 204 -13.77 5.76 8.35
CA THR A 204 -13.70 4.31 8.49
C THR A 204 -14.94 3.70 7.89
N ARG A 205 -14.77 2.74 6.99
CA ARG A 205 -15.85 1.94 6.42
C ARG A 205 -16.35 0.91 7.45
N SER A 206 -17.50 0.29 7.16
CA SER A 206 -18.06 -0.78 8.01
C SER A 206 -17.17 -2.02 8.11
N ASP A 207 -16.30 -2.25 7.12
CA ASP A 207 -15.31 -3.34 7.10
C ASP A 207 -14.02 -3.00 7.88
N GLY A 208 -13.90 -1.79 8.41
CA GLY A 208 -12.73 -1.31 9.16
C GLY A 208 -11.66 -0.63 8.30
N GLU A 209 -11.81 -0.59 6.98
CA GLU A 209 -10.88 0.10 6.09
C GLU A 209 -10.98 1.62 6.24
N VAL A 210 -9.83 2.29 6.17
CA VAL A 210 -9.71 3.74 6.39
C VAL A 210 -9.34 4.43 5.09
N TYR A 211 -10.07 5.47 4.73
CA TYR A 211 -9.89 6.21 3.47
C TYR A 211 -10.06 7.72 3.67
N PRO A 212 -9.51 8.56 2.77
CA PRO A 212 -9.68 10.01 2.85
C PRO A 212 -11.14 10.44 2.73
N THR A 213 -11.61 11.29 3.65
CA THR A 213 -12.95 11.90 3.60
C THR A 213 -13.09 12.87 2.42
N TYR A 214 -11.99 13.51 2.03
CA TYR A 214 -11.94 14.50 0.94
C TYR A 214 -10.95 14.04 -0.14
N PRO A 215 -11.32 13.04 -0.96
CA PRO A 215 -10.41 12.44 -1.92
C PRO A 215 -10.15 13.34 -3.14
N ASP A 216 -11.08 14.21 -3.53
CA ASP A 216 -10.93 15.10 -4.68
C ASP A 216 -10.34 16.47 -4.31
N ALA A 217 -9.74 17.14 -5.28
CA ALA A 217 -9.02 18.39 -5.06
C ALA A 217 -9.92 19.53 -4.55
N ALA A 218 -11.14 19.64 -5.09
CA ALA A 218 -12.05 20.72 -4.76
C ALA A 218 -12.58 20.60 -3.32
N SER A 219 -13.01 19.41 -2.91
CA SER A 219 -13.47 19.15 -1.55
C SER A 219 -12.34 19.27 -0.53
N LEU A 220 -11.14 18.76 -0.86
CA LEU A 220 -9.96 18.88 -0.02
C LEU A 220 -9.56 20.33 0.20
N LYS A 221 -9.46 21.12 -0.87
CA LYS A 221 -9.11 22.55 -0.81
C LYS A 221 -10.10 23.31 0.05
N LYS A 222 -11.40 23.11 -0.16
CA LYS A 222 -12.47 23.73 0.64
C LYS A 222 -12.33 23.36 2.12
N PHE A 223 -12.11 22.08 2.42
CA PHE A 223 -11.91 21.61 3.78
C PHE A 223 -10.68 22.26 4.43
N LEU A 224 -9.51 22.21 3.80
CA LEU A 224 -8.26 22.74 4.37
C LEU A 224 -8.36 24.25 4.64
N LEU A 225 -8.97 25.03 3.73
CA LEU A 225 -9.19 26.47 3.93
C LEU A 225 -10.13 26.79 5.09
N SER A 226 -11.09 25.90 5.38
CA SER A 226 -11.98 26.03 6.55
C SER A 226 -11.26 25.82 7.88
N GLN A 227 -10.14 25.08 7.89
CA GLN A 227 -9.38 24.81 9.10
C GLN A 227 -8.40 25.96 9.36
N THR A 228 -8.60 26.71 10.44
CA THR A 228 -7.71 27.82 10.81
C THR A 228 -6.24 27.42 10.84
N ALA A 229 -5.94 26.21 11.33
CA ALA A 229 -4.59 25.67 11.42
C ALA A 229 -3.90 25.43 10.07
N CYS A 230 -4.64 25.40 8.94
CA CYS A 230 -4.12 25.05 7.61
C CYS A 230 -4.20 26.19 6.60
N ARG A 231 -4.62 27.40 7.01
CA ARG A 231 -4.79 28.55 6.09
C ARG A 231 -3.50 29.04 5.44
N HIS A 232 -2.35 28.70 6.00
CA HIS A 232 -1.04 29.11 5.47
C HIS A 232 -0.49 28.16 4.41
N LEU A 233 -1.11 26.99 4.19
CA LEU A 233 -0.74 26.07 3.13
C LEU A 233 -0.92 26.72 1.75
N ASN A 234 0.00 26.44 0.83
CA ASN A 234 -0.14 26.74 -0.58
C ASN A 234 -1.04 25.68 -1.23
N LEU A 235 -2.22 26.06 -1.68
CA LEU A 235 -3.22 25.15 -2.26
C LEU A 235 -3.55 25.51 -3.73
N ASP A 236 -2.73 26.32 -4.38
CA ASP A 236 -3.01 26.80 -5.75
C ASP A 236 -2.86 25.71 -6.81
N PHE A 237 -2.16 24.63 -6.46
CA PHE A 237 -2.01 23.44 -7.30
C PHE A 237 -3.20 22.46 -7.21
N LEU A 238 -4.08 22.64 -6.21
CA LEU A 238 -5.32 21.88 -6.04
C LEU A 238 -6.47 22.50 -6.82
#